data_AF-A0A397SUI4-F1
#
_entry.id   AF-A0A397SUI4-F1
#
_cell.length_a   1.000
_cell.length_b   1.000
_cell.length_c   1.000
_cell.angle_alpha   90.00
_cell.angle_beta   90.00
_cell.angle_gamma   90.00
#
_symmetry.space_group_name_H-M   'P 1'
#
loop_
_entity.id
_entity.type
_entity.pdbx_description
1 polymer ?
#
loop_
_entity_poly.entity_id
_entity_poly.type
_entity_poly.pdbx_seq_one_letter_code
_entity_poly.pdbx_strand_id
1 'polypeptide(L)'
;MEIVNNYYNEFNQLKTRNASISETFVTTKGEILDEIFRDSDGKDKDVSIHLIQLFEQKDKVMNNTFILTENVLKLLRRKELLRYRDKVSSFNQEVEKRLGSDTWKEILTIFNRKIYTGKEFKKDDDKYLTELEKVLDKVDITKVEFELLFRMKRTSNDEFHQNEIRTLEQDLKSLDVDFPNDLKDLKVPLKKLLLALKIWWD
;
A
#
# COMPACT_ATOMS: atom_id res chain seq x y z
N MET A 1 -3.02 -5.45 -10.11
CA MET A 1 -3.12 -4.00 -9.88
C MET A 1 -4.16 -3.33 -10.74
N GLU A 2 -4.30 -3.69 -12.03
CA GLU A 2 -5.38 -3.16 -12.88
C GLU A 2 -6.78 -3.42 -12.29
N ILE A 3 -7.03 -4.63 -11.77
CA ILE A 3 -8.29 -5.00 -11.08
C ILE A 3 -8.54 -4.14 -9.84
N VAL A 4 -7.54 -3.99 -8.96
CA VAL A 4 -7.67 -3.16 -7.73
C VAL A 4 -7.91 -1.70 -8.08
N ASN A 5 -7.26 -1.18 -9.13
CA ASN A 5 -7.48 0.19 -9.59
C ASN A 5 -8.88 0.40 -10.14
N ASN A 6 -9.45 -0.58 -10.86
CA ASN A 6 -10.83 -0.50 -11.30
C ASN A 6 -11.81 -0.40 -10.11
N TYR A 7 -11.60 -1.23 -9.06
CA TYR A 7 -12.42 -1.16 -7.85
C TYR A 7 -12.30 0.20 -7.13
N TYR A 8 -11.12 0.83 -7.13
CA TYR A 8 -10.97 2.19 -6.60
C TYR A 8 -11.80 3.22 -7.39
N ASN A 9 -11.83 3.10 -8.72
CA ASN A 9 -12.61 4.01 -9.56
C ASN A 9 -14.11 3.87 -9.29
N GLU A 10 -14.63 2.64 -9.30
CA GLU A 10 -16.03 2.35 -8.97
C GLU A 10 -16.38 2.81 -7.54
N PHE A 11 -15.50 2.55 -6.58
CA PHE A 11 -15.65 3.01 -5.19
C PHE A 11 -15.77 4.54 -5.10
N ASN A 12 -14.89 5.27 -5.79
CA ASN A 12 -14.89 6.74 -5.79
C ASN A 12 -16.15 7.32 -6.45
N GLN A 13 -16.67 6.68 -7.50
CA GLN A 13 -17.95 7.07 -8.12
C GLN A 13 -19.11 6.89 -7.13
N LEU A 14 -19.18 5.75 -6.45
CA LEU A 14 -20.22 5.49 -5.44
C LEU A 14 -20.13 6.45 -4.26
N LYS A 15 -18.92 6.74 -3.77
CA LYS A 15 -18.67 7.70 -2.68
C LYS A 15 -19.12 9.11 -3.07
N THR A 16 -18.82 9.54 -4.30
CA THR A 16 -19.24 10.84 -4.84
C THR A 16 -20.76 10.92 -4.97
N ARG A 17 -21.39 9.86 -5.51
CA ARG A 17 -22.85 9.78 -5.61
C ARG A 17 -23.53 9.83 -4.23
N ASN A 18 -22.97 9.12 -3.24
CA ASN A 18 -23.51 9.18 -1.88
C ASN A 18 -23.42 10.60 -1.30
N ALA A 19 -22.28 11.28 -1.45
CA ALA A 19 -22.12 12.66 -0.98
C ALA A 19 -23.17 13.60 -1.57
N SER A 20 -23.46 13.49 -2.87
CA SER A 20 -24.51 14.27 -3.53
C SER A 20 -25.93 13.96 -2.97
N ILE A 21 -26.22 12.69 -2.68
CA ILE A 21 -27.49 12.29 -2.05
C ILE A 21 -27.59 12.86 -0.64
N SER A 22 -26.53 12.79 0.15
CA SER A 22 -26.49 13.33 1.52
C SER A 22 -26.67 14.84 1.54
N GLU A 23 -26.06 15.57 0.59
CA GLU A 23 -26.24 17.02 0.45
C GLU A 23 -27.69 17.39 0.07
N THR A 24 -28.28 16.64 -0.85
CA THR A 24 -29.70 16.80 -1.21
C THR A 24 -30.59 16.55 0.00
N PHE A 25 -30.32 15.49 0.75
CA PHE A 25 -31.08 15.15 1.95
C PHE A 25 -30.98 16.24 3.03
N VAL A 26 -29.81 16.85 3.24
CA VAL A 26 -29.66 17.96 4.20
C VAL A 26 -30.59 19.12 3.84
N THR A 27 -30.68 19.45 2.56
CA THR A 27 -31.57 20.53 2.06
C THR A 27 -33.03 20.15 2.26
N THR A 28 -33.46 18.98 1.78
CA THR A 28 -34.85 18.50 1.89
C THR A 28 -35.28 18.31 3.35
N LYS A 29 -34.38 17.86 4.22
CA LYS A 29 -34.64 17.73 5.66
C LYS A 29 -35.02 19.08 6.27
N GLY A 30 -34.33 20.17 5.90
CA GLY A 30 -34.64 21.52 6.36
C GLY A 30 -36.06 21.93 5.98
N GLU A 31 -36.40 21.76 4.70
CA GLU A 31 -37.73 22.08 4.15
C GLU A 31 -38.85 21.30 4.87
N ILE A 32 -38.68 19.99 5.05
CA ILE A 32 -39.64 19.11 5.74
C ILE A 32 -39.83 19.54 7.20
N LEU A 33 -38.74 19.84 7.91
CA LEU A 33 -38.83 20.28 9.30
C LEU A 33 -39.58 21.61 9.41
N ASP A 34 -39.28 22.58 8.55
CA ASP A 34 -39.95 23.88 8.52
C ASP A 34 -41.46 23.75 8.26
N GLU A 35 -41.87 22.83 7.38
CA GLU A 35 -43.28 22.55 7.09
C GLU A 35 -44.00 21.89 8.28
N ILE A 36 -43.35 20.91 8.92
CA ILE A 36 -43.83 20.23 10.14
C ILE A 36 -44.01 21.18 11.34
N PHE A 37 -43.20 22.25 11.42
CA PHE A 37 -43.35 23.27 12.45
C PHE A 37 -44.47 24.27 12.14
N ARG A 38 -44.97 24.31 10.90
CA ARG A 38 -46.05 25.23 10.46
C ARG A 38 -47.44 24.59 10.49
N ASP A 39 -47.61 23.33 10.07
CA ASP A 39 -48.90 22.63 10.06
C ASP A 39 -48.97 21.54 11.15
N SER A 40 -49.94 21.67 12.06
CA SER A 40 -50.02 20.87 13.28
C SER A 40 -51.08 19.77 13.19
N ASP A 41 -50.71 18.60 12.67
CA ASP A 41 -51.37 17.34 13.01
C ASP A 41 -50.32 16.29 13.46
N GLY A 42 -50.55 15.66 14.61
CA GLY A 42 -49.48 15.06 15.42
C GLY A 42 -48.86 13.77 14.87
N LYS A 43 -49.55 13.04 13.99
CA LYS A 43 -49.09 11.73 13.46
C LYS A 43 -48.11 11.85 12.29
N ASP A 44 -48.36 12.76 11.35
CA ASP A 44 -47.51 12.93 10.16
C ASP A 44 -46.14 13.52 10.51
N LYS A 45 -46.10 14.29 11.60
CA LYS A 45 -44.88 14.78 12.25
C LYS A 45 -43.98 13.64 12.75
N ASP A 46 -44.55 12.66 13.45
CA ASP A 46 -43.79 11.56 14.03
C ASP A 46 -43.20 10.62 12.95
N VAL A 47 -43.98 10.33 11.90
CA VAL A 47 -43.52 9.55 10.74
C VAL A 47 -42.36 10.24 10.03
N SER A 48 -42.47 11.54 9.80
CA SER A 48 -41.43 12.32 9.12
C SER A 48 -40.14 12.42 9.93
N ILE A 49 -40.24 12.60 11.25
CA ILE A 49 -39.09 12.60 12.16
C ILE A 49 -38.40 11.23 12.14
N HIS A 50 -39.16 10.13 12.21
CA HIS A 50 -38.60 8.78 12.13
C HIS A 50 -37.90 8.52 10.79
N LEU A 51 -38.46 8.98 9.67
CA LEU A 51 -37.83 8.88 8.35
C LEU A 51 -36.50 9.64 8.30
N ILE A 52 -36.45 10.87 8.84
CA ILE A 52 -35.23 11.66 8.93
C ILE A 52 -34.15 10.89 9.71
N GLN A 53 -34.50 10.36 10.89
CA GLN A 53 -33.58 9.58 11.72
C GLN A 53 -33.07 8.32 11.00
N LEU A 54 -33.94 7.60 10.29
CA LEU A 54 -33.55 6.43 9.50
C LEU A 54 -32.55 6.80 8.39
N PHE A 55 -32.75 7.92 7.71
CA PHE A 55 -31.82 8.41 6.70
C PHE A 55 -30.46 8.80 7.30
N GLU A 56 -30.44 9.49 8.44
CA GLU A 56 -29.19 9.83 9.16
C GLU A 56 -28.43 8.58 9.60
N GLN A 57 -29.13 7.59 10.15
CA GLN A 57 -28.53 6.31 10.52
C GLN A 57 -27.98 5.58 9.30
N LYS A 58 -28.72 5.55 8.19
CA LYS A 58 -28.27 4.97 6.93
C LYS A 58 -27.01 5.66 6.41
N ASP A 59 -26.96 7.00 6.43
CA ASP A 59 -25.80 7.76 5.98
C ASP A 59 -24.56 7.46 6.83
N LYS A 60 -24.72 7.37 8.15
CA LYS A 60 -23.65 6.95 9.06
C LYS A 60 -23.14 5.55 8.75
N VAL A 61 -24.04 4.58 8.54
CA VAL A 61 -23.66 3.20 8.16
C VAL A 61 -22.92 3.21 6.83
N MET A 62 -23.42 3.94 5.83
CA MET A 62 -22.81 4.02 4.51
C MET A 62 -21.40 4.63 4.56
N ASN A 63 -21.21 5.71 5.32
CA ASN A 63 -19.90 6.33 5.52
C ASN A 63 -18.91 5.37 6.19
N ASN A 64 -19.35 4.63 7.22
CA ASN A 64 -18.53 3.59 7.84
C ASN A 64 -18.16 2.48 6.85
N THR A 65 -19.11 2.04 6.02
CA THR A 65 -18.86 1.06 4.96
C THR A 65 -17.82 1.59 3.97
N PHE A 66 -17.93 2.85 3.52
CA PHE A 66 -16.94 3.44 2.63
C PHE A 66 -15.54 3.47 3.27
N ILE A 67 -15.43 3.87 4.55
CA ILE A 67 -14.14 3.86 5.27
C ILE A 67 -13.54 2.45 5.32
N LEU A 68 -14.35 1.45 5.66
CA LEU A 68 -13.91 0.05 5.72
C LEU A 68 -13.47 -0.45 4.34
N THR A 69 -14.25 -0.21 3.30
CA THR A 69 -13.91 -0.60 1.93
C THR A 69 -12.65 0.09 1.44
N GLU A 70 -12.46 1.38 1.74
CA GLU A 70 -11.23 2.11 1.41
C GLU A 70 -10.00 1.48 2.08
N ASN A 71 -10.13 1.12 3.36
CA ASN A 71 -9.06 0.43 4.10
C ASN A 71 -8.75 -0.96 3.51
N VAL A 72 -9.77 -1.73 3.14
CA VAL A 72 -9.60 -3.03 2.47
C VAL A 72 -8.91 -2.86 1.12
N LEU A 73 -9.31 -1.89 0.30
CA LEU A 73 -8.68 -1.60 -0.99
C LEU A 73 -7.21 -1.17 -0.81
N LYS A 74 -6.88 -0.40 0.23
CA LYS A 74 -5.48 -0.06 0.58
C LYS A 74 -4.68 -1.31 0.92
N LEU A 75 -5.24 -2.22 1.74
CA LEU A 75 -4.60 -3.48 2.10
C LEU A 75 -4.39 -4.39 0.88
N LEU A 76 -5.38 -4.50 -0.01
CA LEU A 76 -5.26 -5.29 -1.24
C LEU A 76 -4.18 -4.75 -2.18
N ARG A 77 -4.10 -3.42 -2.36
CA ARG A 77 -3.03 -2.80 -3.15
C ARG A 77 -1.66 -3.05 -2.53
N ARG A 78 -1.53 -2.93 -1.20
CA ARG A 78 -0.28 -3.27 -0.50
C ARG A 78 0.09 -4.74 -0.66
N LYS A 79 -0.87 -5.66 -0.59
CA LYS A 79 -0.67 -7.10 -0.85
C LYS A 79 -0.09 -7.35 -2.24
N GLU A 80 -0.63 -6.70 -3.26
CA GLU A 80 -0.11 -6.81 -4.63
C GLU A 80 1.32 -6.29 -4.80
N LEU A 81 1.80 -5.44 -3.89
CA LEU A 81 3.18 -4.95 -3.88
C LEU A 81 4.09 -5.83 -3.05
N LEU A 82 3.64 -6.22 -1.86
CA LEU A 82 4.41 -7.10 -0.99
C LEU A 82 4.63 -8.49 -1.57
N ARG A 83 3.88 -8.89 -2.59
CA ARG A 83 4.19 -10.08 -3.40
C ARG A 83 5.62 -10.07 -3.95
N TYR A 84 6.24 -8.92 -4.20
CA TYR A 84 7.64 -8.87 -4.66
C TYR A 84 8.66 -9.22 -3.57
N ARG A 85 8.24 -9.45 -2.32
CA ARG A 85 9.07 -9.92 -1.20
C ARG A 85 9.90 -11.15 -1.56
N ASP A 86 9.31 -12.08 -2.31
CA ASP A 86 10.00 -13.31 -2.68
C ASP A 86 11.12 -13.02 -3.67
N LYS A 87 10.90 -12.10 -4.63
CA LYS A 87 11.96 -11.61 -5.52
C LYS A 87 13.04 -10.83 -4.76
N VAL A 88 12.67 -10.07 -3.73
CA VAL A 88 13.64 -9.46 -2.80
C VAL A 88 14.46 -10.52 -2.06
N SER A 89 13.86 -11.66 -1.70
CA SER A 89 14.60 -12.76 -1.10
C SER A 89 15.58 -13.40 -2.07
N SER A 90 15.14 -13.68 -3.30
CA SER A 90 16.01 -14.18 -4.37
C SER A 90 17.18 -13.23 -4.65
N PHE A 91 16.91 -11.93 -4.74
CA PHE A 91 17.93 -10.92 -4.96
C PHE A 91 18.95 -10.88 -3.82
N ASN A 92 18.48 -10.92 -2.56
CA ASN A 92 19.37 -10.96 -1.40
C ASN A 92 20.26 -12.22 -1.39
N GLN A 93 19.76 -13.36 -1.85
CA GLN A 93 20.58 -14.57 -1.99
C GLN A 93 21.69 -14.38 -3.03
N GLU A 94 21.40 -13.73 -4.15
CA GLU A 94 22.41 -13.42 -5.16
C GLU A 94 23.45 -12.40 -4.69
N VAL A 95 23.04 -11.42 -3.88
CA VAL A 95 23.93 -10.48 -3.20
C VAL A 95 24.83 -11.23 -2.20
N GLU A 96 24.25 -12.11 -1.37
CA GLU A 96 25.01 -12.95 -0.43
C GLU A 96 26.06 -13.80 -1.14
N LYS A 97 25.70 -14.50 -2.23
CA LYS A 97 26.65 -15.30 -3.03
C LYS A 97 27.85 -14.49 -3.50
N ARG A 98 27.65 -13.23 -3.88
CA ARG A 98 28.70 -12.33 -4.39
C ARG A 98 29.56 -11.71 -3.32
N LEU A 99 29.03 -11.53 -2.11
CA LEU A 99 29.73 -10.95 -0.96
C LEU A 99 30.43 -11.97 -0.08
N GLY A 100 29.93 -13.21 -0.08
CA GLY A 100 30.25 -14.23 0.92
C GLY A 100 29.40 -14.10 2.18
N SER A 101 29.15 -15.25 2.82
CA SER A 101 28.20 -15.36 3.94
C SER A 101 28.57 -14.50 5.15
N ASP A 102 29.87 -14.37 5.47
CA ASP A 102 30.31 -13.59 6.63
C ASP A 102 30.08 -12.07 6.42
N THR A 103 30.46 -11.55 5.26
CA THR A 103 30.18 -10.15 4.88
C THR A 103 28.68 -9.88 4.89
N TRP A 104 27.88 -10.82 4.37
CA TRP A 104 26.42 -10.71 4.33
C TRP A 104 25.80 -10.66 5.74
N LYS A 105 26.25 -11.51 6.68
CA LYS A 105 25.76 -11.49 8.07
C LYS A 105 26.01 -10.14 8.76
N GLU A 106 27.15 -9.51 8.48
CA GLU A 106 27.47 -8.20 9.02
C GLU A 106 26.56 -7.13 8.42
N ILE A 107 26.35 -7.14 7.10
CA ILE A 107 25.39 -6.24 6.42
C ILE A 107 23.99 -6.40 7.01
N LEU A 108 23.51 -7.64 7.21
CA LEU A 108 22.22 -7.89 7.86
C LEU A 108 22.17 -7.23 9.24
N THR A 109 23.22 -7.39 10.04
CA THR A 109 23.30 -6.83 11.39
C THR A 109 23.27 -5.30 11.35
N ILE A 110 24.03 -4.68 10.45
CA ILE A 110 24.09 -3.22 10.26
C ILE A 110 22.72 -2.65 9.90
N PHE A 111 22.06 -3.21 8.88
CA PHE A 111 20.73 -2.74 8.44
C PHE A 111 19.65 -3.00 9.49
N ASN A 112 19.66 -4.17 10.15
CA ASN A 112 18.72 -4.46 11.24
C ASN A 112 18.90 -3.46 12.39
N ARG A 113 20.14 -3.16 12.78
CA ARG A 113 20.42 -2.17 13.82
C ARG A 113 19.84 -0.81 13.47
N LYS A 114 20.05 -0.33 12.23
CA LYS A 114 19.47 0.93 11.76
C LYS A 114 17.95 0.91 11.79
N ILE A 115 17.33 -0.17 11.33
CA ILE A 115 15.87 -0.30 11.26
C ILE A 115 15.24 -0.33 12.66
N TYR A 116 15.77 -1.14 13.58
CA TYR A 116 15.16 -1.34 14.90
C TYR A 116 15.48 -0.23 15.90
N THR A 117 16.59 0.50 15.71
CA THR A 117 17.03 1.53 16.67
C THR A 117 17.03 2.95 16.13
N GLY A 118 16.85 3.13 14.82
CA GLY A 118 16.95 4.44 14.16
C GLY A 118 18.37 5.01 14.14
N LYS A 119 19.37 4.27 14.61
CA LYS A 119 20.76 4.74 14.66
C LYS A 119 21.41 4.66 13.28
N GLU A 120 22.12 5.72 12.91
CA GLU A 120 22.92 5.76 11.69
C GLU A 120 24.05 4.72 11.68
N PHE A 121 24.63 4.54 10.49
CA PHE A 121 25.78 3.67 10.30
C PHE A 121 26.99 4.20 11.09
N LYS A 122 27.74 3.27 11.66
CA LYS A 122 29.00 3.53 12.37
C LYS A 122 30.15 3.45 11.39
N LYS A 123 31.25 4.11 11.71
CA LYS A 123 32.50 4.05 10.94
C LYS A 123 33.00 2.61 10.73
N ASP A 124 32.84 1.74 11.73
CA ASP A 124 33.26 0.33 11.61
C ASP A 124 32.40 -0.46 10.61
N ASP A 125 31.21 0.02 10.27
CA ASP A 125 30.35 -0.60 9.26
C ASP A 125 30.85 -0.31 7.83
N ASP A 126 31.65 0.74 7.63
CA ASP A 126 32.02 1.28 6.29
C ASP A 126 32.67 0.22 5.41
N LYS A 127 33.49 -0.66 6.00
CA LYS A 127 34.12 -1.77 5.27
C LYS A 127 33.06 -2.64 4.59
N TYR A 128 32.03 -3.04 5.32
CA TYR A 128 30.98 -3.93 4.82
C TYR A 128 30.03 -3.21 3.85
N LEU A 129 29.72 -1.95 4.13
CA LEU A 129 28.89 -1.12 3.26
C LEU A 129 29.59 -0.81 1.92
N THR A 130 30.91 -0.67 1.92
CA THR A 130 31.70 -0.47 0.70
C THR A 130 31.72 -1.75 -0.16
N GLU A 131 31.85 -2.92 0.45
CA GLU A 131 31.76 -4.19 -0.29
C GLU A 131 30.35 -4.42 -0.86
N LEU A 132 29.31 -4.08 -0.10
CA LEU A 132 27.93 -4.10 -0.59
C LEU A 132 27.77 -3.18 -1.81
N GLU A 133 28.24 -1.95 -1.72
CA GLU A 133 28.15 -0.95 -2.81
C GLU A 133 28.78 -1.46 -4.10
N LYS A 134 29.98 -2.04 -4.04
CA LYS A 134 30.65 -2.65 -5.21
C LYS A 134 29.81 -3.74 -5.87
N VAL A 135 29.02 -4.51 -5.11
CA VAL A 135 28.15 -5.56 -5.67
C VAL A 135 26.91 -4.94 -6.30
N LEU A 136 26.31 -3.95 -5.66
CA LEU A 136 25.09 -3.29 -6.13
C LEU A 136 25.35 -2.40 -7.36
N ASP A 137 26.51 -1.75 -7.45
CA ASP A 137 26.92 -0.91 -8.58
C ASP A 137 26.93 -1.69 -9.91
N LYS A 138 27.22 -2.99 -9.86
CA LYS A 138 27.21 -3.88 -11.04
C LYS A 138 25.82 -4.02 -11.67
N VAL A 139 24.77 -3.67 -10.93
CA VAL A 139 23.37 -3.76 -11.38
C VAL A 139 22.61 -2.44 -11.18
N ASP A 140 23.34 -1.32 -11.08
CA ASP A 140 22.80 0.03 -10.93
C ASP A 140 21.83 0.18 -9.74
N ILE A 141 22.12 -0.46 -8.61
CA ILE A 141 21.34 -0.29 -7.38
C ILE A 141 22.17 0.50 -6.37
N THR A 142 21.60 1.57 -5.84
CA THR A 142 22.23 2.35 -4.77
C THR A 142 21.99 1.71 -3.40
N LYS A 143 22.81 2.04 -2.41
CA LYS A 143 22.59 1.63 -1.01
C LYS A 143 21.24 2.08 -0.45
N VAL A 144 20.74 3.24 -0.88
CA VAL A 144 19.42 3.77 -0.46
C VAL A 144 18.30 2.92 -1.04
N GLU A 145 18.37 2.60 -2.33
CA GLU A 145 17.38 1.71 -2.98
C GLU A 145 17.42 0.30 -2.36
N PHE A 146 18.61 -0.22 -2.06
CA PHE A 146 18.77 -1.48 -1.34
C PHE A 146 18.14 -1.43 0.06
N GLU A 147 18.34 -0.35 0.82
CA GLU A 147 17.72 -0.17 2.14
C GLU A 147 16.19 -0.23 2.05
N LEU A 148 15.59 0.40 1.03
CA LEU A 148 14.15 0.36 0.80
C LEU A 148 13.65 -1.07 0.56
N LEU A 149 14.34 -1.83 -0.31
CA LEU A 149 14.01 -3.24 -0.58
C LEU A 149 14.16 -4.10 0.69
N PHE A 150 15.21 -3.85 1.46
CA PHE A 150 15.45 -4.56 2.72
C PHE A 150 14.34 -4.31 3.75
N ARG A 151 13.95 -3.04 3.92
CA ARG A 151 12.82 -2.64 4.79
C ARG A 151 11.51 -3.26 4.32
N MET A 152 11.22 -3.22 3.01
CA MET A 152 10.03 -3.81 2.43
C MET A 152 9.90 -5.30 2.79
N LYS A 153 11.00 -6.07 2.66
CA LYS A 153 11.02 -7.49 3.04
C LYS A 153 10.72 -7.70 4.52
N ARG A 154 11.19 -6.81 5.40
CA ARG A 154 10.94 -6.87 6.85
C ARG A 154 9.51 -6.53 7.22
N THR A 155 8.89 -5.59 6.52
CA THR A 155 7.48 -5.21 6.74
C THR A 155 6.49 -6.19 6.11
N SER A 156 6.96 -7.09 5.25
CA SER A 156 6.11 -8.10 4.63
C SER A 156 5.80 -9.23 5.60
N ASN A 157 4.56 -9.28 6.08
CA ASN A 157 4.00 -10.45 6.77
C ASN A 157 3.87 -11.66 5.82
N ASP A 158 3.76 -12.86 6.40
CA ASP A 158 3.52 -14.10 5.64
C ASP A 158 2.16 -14.13 4.93
N GLU A 159 1.21 -13.26 5.28
CA GLU A 159 -0.09 -13.11 4.60
C GLU A 159 0.01 -12.64 3.14
N PHE A 160 1.21 -12.21 2.72
CA PHE A 160 1.49 -11.61 1.41
C PHE A 160 2.39 -12.47 0.51
N HIS A 161 2.55 -13.77 0.82
CA HIS A 161 3.24 -14.74 -0.02
C HIS A 161 2.65 -14.82 -1.43
N GLN A 162 3.51 -15.04 -2.44
CA GLN A 162 3.06 -15.32 -3.80
C GLN A 162 2.46 -16.73 -3.89
N ASN A 163 1.18 -16.81 -4.24
CA ASN A 163 0.52 -18.09 -4.54
C ASN A 163 0.66 -18.50 -6.03
N GLU A 164 1.15 -17.60 -6.88
CA GLU A 164 1.27 -17.80 -8.34
C GLU A 164 2.72 -17.58 -8.77
N ILE A 165 3.27 -18.54 -9.51
CA ILE A 165 4.61 -18.43 -10.09
C ILE A 165 4.56 -17.50 -11.30
N ARG A 166 5.37 -16.43 -11.27
CA ARG A 166 5.52 -15.48 -12.37
C ARG A 166 6.96 -15.34 -12.81
N THR A 167 7.12 -15.14 -14.12
CA THR A 167 8.43 -14.84 -14.73
C THR A 167 8.84 -13.40 -14.43
N LEU A 168 10.15 -13.12 -14.48
CA LEU A 168 10.67 -11.76 -14.29
C LEU A 168 10.04 -10.75 -15.26
N GLU A 169 9.71 -11.19 -16.48
CA GLU A 169 9.10 -10.34 -17.51
C GLU A 169 7.64 -10.00 -17.20
N GLN A 170 6.86 -10.95 -16.70
CA GLN A 170 5.50 -10.68 -16.23
C GLN A 170 5.51 -9.73 -15.03
N ASP A 171 6.47 -9.90 -14.13
CA ASP A 171 6.65 -9.07 -12.96
C ASP A 171 7.06 -7.63 -13.33
N LEU A 172 7.96 -7.47 -14.31
CA LEU A 172 8.34 -6.16 -14.86
C LEU A 172 7.17 -5.44 -15.52
N LYS A 173 6.38 -6.13 -16.36
CA LYS A 173 5.16 -5.56 -16.96
C LYS A 173 4.16 -5.13 -15.89
N SER A 174 4.08 -5.88 -14.80
CA SER A 174 3.16 -5.58 -13.70
C SER A 174 3.62 -4.42 -12.80
N LEU A 175 4.82 -3.88 -12.98
CA LEU A 175 5.28 -2.68 -12.27
C LEU A 175 4.82 -1.38 -12.94
N ASP A 176 4.25 -1.43 -14.14
CA ASP A 176 3.86 -0.24 -14.92
C ASP A 176 2.54 0.42 -14.47
N VAL A 177 2.24 0.24 -13.20
CA VAL A 177 1.02 0.66 -12.51
C VAL A 177 1.37 1.65 -11.42
N ASP A 178 0.39 2.43 -10.97
CA ASP A 178 0.59 3.42 -9.93
C ASP A 178 0.69 2.76 -8.55
N PHE A 179 1.77 3.10 -7.84
CA PHE A 179 1.98 2.69 -6.47
C PHE A 179 1.26 3.67 -5.55
N PRO A 180 0.70 3.20 -4.41
CA PRO A 180 0.18 4.11 -3.41
C PRO A 180 1.33 4.98 -2.86
N ASN A 181 0.99 6.20 -2.43
CA ASN A 181 1.97 7.23 -2.07
C ASN A 181 3.01 6.79 -1.02
N ASP A 182 2.62 5.90 -0.10
CA ASP A 182 3.51 5.35 0.94
C ASP A 182 4.54 4.34 0.40
N LEU A 183 4.32 3.82 -0.80
CA LEU A 183 5.18 2.80 -1.44
C LEU A 183 5.75 3.25 -2.78
N LYS A 184 5.46 4.48 -3.23
CA LYS A 184 5.89 5.00 -4.54
C LYS A 184 7.40 4.88 -4.77
N ASP A 185 8.19 5.07 -3.72
CA ASP A 185 9.65 5.05 -3.78
C ASP A 185 10.22 3.63 -3.98
N LEU A 186 9.39 2.59 -3.85
CA LEU A 186 9.80 1.19 -4.12
C LEU A 186 9.73 0.82 -5.61
N LYS A 187 9.00 1.57 -6.44
CA LYS A 187 8.78 1.21 -7.86
C LYS A 187 10.10 1.09 -8.62
N VAL A 188 10.98 2.08 -8.47
CA VAL A 188 12.30 2.10 -9.13
C VAL A 188 13.23 1.01 -8.60
N PRO A 189 13.45 0.87 -7.26
CA PRO A 189 14.21 -0.23 -6.70
C PRO A 189 13.74 -1.62 -7.16
N LEU A 190 12.42 -1.87 -7.17
CA LEU A 190 11.86 -3.16 -7.60
C LEU A 190 12.15 -3.44 -9.07
N LYS A 191 12.03 -2.44 -9.94
CA LYS A 191 12.35 -2.60 -11.36
C LYS A 191 13.83 -2.95 -11.55
N LYS A 192 14.73 -2.21 -10.89
CA LYS A 192 16.17 -2.48 -10.93
C LYS A 192 16.51 -3.86 -10.39
N LEU A 193 15.88 -4.27 -9.29
CA LEU A 193 16.03 -5.60 -8.72
C LEU A 193 15.65 -6.71 -9.70
N LEU A 194 14.52 -6.58 -10.41
CA LEU A 194 14.10 -7.60 -11.38
C LEU A 194 15.07 -7.69 -12.57
N LEU A 195 15.62 -6.55 -13.01
CA LEU A 195 16.65 -6.50 -14.04
C LEU A 195 17.97 -7.09 -13.54
N ALA A 196 18.36 -6.84 -12.29
CA ALA A 196 19.53 -7.44 -11.65
C ALA A 196 19.43 -8.96 -11.61
N LEU A 197 18.27 -9.49 -11.21
CA LEU A 197 18.00 -10.93 -11.23
C LEU A 197 18.12 -11.51 -12.64
N LYS A 198 17.64 -10.79 -13.67
CA LYS A 198 17.80 -11.21 -15.06
C LYS A 198 19.28 -11.29 -15.44
N ILE A 199 20.07 -10.24 -15.17
CA ILE A 199 21.52 -10.20 -15.44
C ILE A 199 22.29 -11.32 -14.72
N TRP A 200 21.84 -11.72 -13.53
CA TRP A 200 22.54 -12.70 -12.69
C TRP A 200 22.13 -14.14 -12.91
N TRP A 201 20.98 -14.38 -13.55
CA TRP A 201 20.45 -15.71 -13.83
C TRP A 201 20.50 -16.10 -15.31
N ASP A 202 20.71 -15.12 -16.19
CA ASP A 202 21.11 -15.35 -17.59
C ASP A 202 22.56 -15.88 -17.64
#